data_AF-A0A7Z2SM64-F1
#
_entry.id   AF-A0A7Z2SM64-F1
#
_cell.length_a   1.000
_cell.length_b   1.000
_cell.length_c   1.000
_cell.angle_alpha   90.00
_cell.angle_beta   90.00
_cell.angle_gamma   90.00
#
_symmetry.space_group_name_H-M   'P 1'
#
loop_
_entity.id
_entity.type
_entity.pdbx_description
1 polymer ?
#
loop_
_entity_poly.entity_id
_entity_poly.type
_entity_poly.pdbx_seq_one_letter_code
_entity_poly.pdbx_strand_id
1 'polypeptide(L)'
;MFRSQQHREKAAVYGELIKRSSDQRENDELHKLRDRHSALADNEQGLADDYDSAVNATGQNRVRGLALAAEEEHILRCLGAAIIMQWNALPKSMQREIFDTAASVGEVLETAALRGQIARFLHKHKDCADRKKASTEDAHGDAKSRAAALSRWDDEGGAVPDGLPR
;
A
#
# COMPACT_ATOMS: atom_id res chain seq x y z
N MET A 1 30.17 -5.95 8.95
CA MET A 1 29.94 -6.41 10.33
C MET A 1 30.76 -5.52 11.23
N PHE A 2 30.13 -4.78 12.15
CA PHE A 2 30.80 -3.87 13.07
C PHE A 2 31.74 -4.64 14.01
N ARG A 3 32.90 -4.09 14.35
CA ARG A 3 33.96 -4.72 15.14
C ARG A 3 34.27 -3.92 16.41
N SER A 4 33.28 -3.19 16.92
CA SER A 4 33.41 -2.35 18.13
C SER A 4 33.99 -3.15 19.30
N GLN A 5 33.53 -4.39 19.50
CA GLN A 5 34.02 -5.28 20.55
C GLN A 5 35.51 -5.65 20.40
N GLN A 6 35.98 -5.93 19.18
CA GLN A 6 37.40 -6.25 18.93
C GLN A 6 38.29 -5.03 19.19
N HIS A 7 37.80 -3.82 18.93
CA HIS A 7 38.51 -2.58 19.24
C HIS A 7 38.57 -2.33 20.76
N ARG A 8 37.50 -2.62 21.51
CA ARG A 8 37.52 -2.57 22.99
C ARG A 8 38.49 -3.59 23.59
N GLU A 9 38.50 -4.81 23.06
CA GLU A 9 39.44 -5.86 23.48
C GLU A 9 40.90 -5.42 23.23
N LYS A 10 41.19 -4.85 22.07
CA LYS A 10 42.53 -4.32 21.77
C LYS A 10 42.92 -3.17 22.71
N ALA A 11 41.99 -2.24 22.99
CA ALA A 11 42.25 -1.17 23.96
C ALA A 11 42.55 -1.71 25.36
N ALA A 12 41.83 -2.74 25.81
CA ALA A 12 42.10 -3.41 27.08
C ALA A 12 43.49 -4.08 27.10
N VAL A 13 43.89 -4.75 26.01
CA VAL A 13 45.22 -5.36 25.87
C VAL A 13 46.34 -4.33 25.97
N TYR A 14 46.21 -3.18 25.29
CA TYR A 14 47.20 -2.09 25.42
C TYR A 14 47.21 -1.50 26.84
N GLY A 15 46.05 -1.40 27.49
CA GLY A 15 45.95 -1.02 28.90
C GLY A 15 46.74 -1.94 29.85
N GLU A 16 46.74 -3.25 29.60
CA GLU A 16 47.52 -4.22 30.39
C GLU A 16 49.01 -4.19 30.06
N LEU A 17 49.39 -3.93 28.80
CA LEU A 17 50.78 -3.76 28.39
C LEU A 17 51.43 -2.55 29.06
N ILE A 18 50.70 -1.43 29.16
CA ILE A 18 51.16 -0.22 29.86
C ILE A 18 51.50 -0.50 31.33
N LYS A 19 50.73 -1.36 32.00
CA LYS A 19 50.99 -1.74 33.41
C LYS A 19 52.25 -2.59 33.57
N ARG A 20 52.69 -3.27 32.50
CA ARG A 20 53.84 -4.19 32.51
C ARG A 20 55.12 -3.57 31.96
N SER A 21 55.05 -2.52 31.15
CA SER A 21 56.23 -1.88 30.57
C SER A 21 56.84 -0.85 31.52
N SER A 22 58.17 -0.92 31.69
CA SER A 22 58.97 0.03 32.45
C SER A 22 59.51 1.17 31.59
N ASP A 23 59.36 1.10 30.26
CA ASP A 23 59.96 2.04 29.32
C ASP A 23 58.98 3.18 29.01
N GLN A 24 59.33 4.39 29.48
CA GLN A 24 58.47 5.57 29.37
C GLN A 24 58.05 5.88 27.92
N ARG A 25 58.99 5.74 26.97
CA ARG A 25 58.74 6.00 25.54
C ARG A 25 57.79 4.98 24.91
N GLU A 26 57.84 3.74 25.37
CA GLU A 26 56.94 2.67 24.91
C GLU A 26 55.53 2.88 25.48
N ASN A 27 55.43 3.26 26.76
CA ASN A 27 54.16 3.60 27.40
C ASN A 27 53.42 4.73 26.68
N ASP A 28 54.11 5.79 26.25
CA ASP A 28 53.49 6.89 25.49
C ASP A 28 52.85 6.41 24.18
N GLU A 29 53.51 5.50 23.44
CA GLU A 29 52.95 4.92 22.20
C GLU A 29 51.79 3.95 22.49
N LEU A 30 51.89 3.15 23.55
CA LEU A 30 50.80 2.26 23.97
C LEU A 30 49.57 3.04 24.43
N HIS A 31 49.75 4.19 25.09
CA HIS A 31 48.66 5.10 25.45
C HIS A 31 47.94 5.62 24.20
N LYS A 32 48.68 6.13 23.20
CA LYS A 32 48.10 6.57 21.92
C LYS A 32 47.32 5.45 21.23
N LEU A 33 47.86 4.23 21.26
CA LEU A 33 47.25 3.09 20.59
C LEU A 33 45.98 2.60 21.29
N ARG A 34 45.98 2.59 22.63
CA ARG A 34 44.78 2.37 23.45
C ARG A 34 43.70 3.39 23.12
N ASP A 35 44.03 4.68 23.18
CA ASP A 35 43.07 5.76 22.99
C ASP A 35 42.47 5.74 21.57
N ARG A 36 43.30 5.42 20.57
CA ARG A 36 42.85 5.22 19.19
C ARG A 36 41.87 4.05 19.07
N HIS A 37 42.14 2.93 19.75
CA HIS A 37 41.26 1.78 19.72
C HIS A 37 39.95 2.01 20.47
N SER A 38 39.98 2.75 21.59
CA SER A 38 38.76 3.21 22.25
C SER A 38 37.91 4.09 21.32
N ALA A 39 38.53 5.10 20.69
CA ALA A 39 37.82 5.97 19.75
C ALA A 39 37.23 5.21 18.55
N LEU A 40 37.95 4.22 18.01
CA LEU A 40 37.44 3.37 16.93
C LEU A 40 36.25 2.52 17.40
N ALA A 41 36.29 1.98 18.61
CA ALA A 41 35.18 1.21 19.16
C ALA A 41 33.91 2.06 19.31
N ASP A 42 34.06 3.28 19.82
CA ASP A 42 32.93 4.18 20.06
C ASP A 42 32.34 4.68 18.73
N ASN A 43 33.18 5.00 17.75
CA ASN A 43 32.74 5.36 16.41
C ASN A 43 31.99 4.21 15.72
N GLU A 44 32.51 2.99 15.78
CA GLU A 44 31.83 1.83 15.19
C GLU A 44 30.53 1.46 15.92
N GLN A 45 30.48 1.65 17.24
CA GLN A 45 29.25 1.46 18.00
C GLN A 45 28.19 2.48 17.59
N GLY A 46 28.55 3.77 17.50
CA GLY A 46 27.63 4.80 17.03
C GLY A 46 27.10 4.50 15.62
N LEU A 47 27.97 4.03 14.71
CA LEU A 47 27.56 3.66 13.36
C LEU A 47 26.62 2.44 13.33
N ALA A 48 26.77 1.50 14.27
CA ALA A 48 25.87 0.37 14.42
C ALA A 48 24.50 0.80 14.95
N ASP A 49 24.48 1.66 15.98
CA ASP A 49 23.26 2.17 16.59
C ASP A 49 22.46 3.03 15.58
N ASP A 50 23.15 3.86 14.79
CA ASP A 50 22.56 4.66 13.72
C ASP A 50 21.97 3.77 12.61
N TYR A 51 22.67 2.69 12.24
CA TYR A 51 22.17 1.73 11.26
C TYR A 51 20.90 1.03 11.76
N ASP A 52 20.91 0.52 12.99
CA ASP A 52 19.74 -0.13 13.60
C ASP A 52 18.58 0.86 13.71
N SER A 53 18.83 2.11 14.09
CA SER A 53 17.83 3.18 14.12
C SER A 53 17.20 3.41 12.73
N ALA A 54 18.03 3.54 11.69
CA ALA A 54 17.55 3.74 10.32
C ALA A 54 16.74 2.54 9.78
N VAL A 55 17.18 1.31 10.05
CA VAL A 55 16.46 0.09 9.66
C VAL A 55 15.13 -0.03 10.40
N ASN A 56 15.10 0.28 11.70
CA ASN A 56 13.86 0.27 12.47
C ASN A 56 12.90 1.37 11.99
N ALA A 57 13.37 2.60 11.76
CA ALA A 57 12.54 3.71 11.27
C ALA A 57 11.89 3.39 9.91
N THR A 58 12.63 2.79 8.99
CA THR A 58 12.09 2.36 7.69
C THR A 58 11.07 1.23 7.83
N GLY A 59 11.31 0.27 8.73
CA GLY A 59 10.35 -0.77 9.08
C GLY A 59 9.05 -0.22 9.67
N GLN A 60 9.13 0.68 10.63
CA GLN A 60 7.96 1.32 11.27
C GLN A 60 7.14 2.14 10.27
N ASN A 61 7.80 2.89 9.38
CA ASN A 61 7.11 3.64 8.33
C ASN A 61 6.37 2.73 7.35
N ARG A 62 6.96 1.58 6.99
CA ARG A 62 6.31 0.59 6.13
C ARG A 62 5.09 -0.03 6.80
N VAL A 63 5.21 -0.44 8.07
CA VAL A 63 4.09 -1.01 8.83
C VAL A 63 2.97 0.01 8.99
N ARG A 64 3.31 1.27 9.28
CA ARG A 64 2.35 2.38 9.35
C ARG A 64 1.66 2.63 8.02
N GLY A 65 2.39 2.61 6.91
CA GLY A 65 1.81 2.74 5.57
C GLY A 65 0.84 1.61 5.22
N LEU A 66 1.19 0.36 5.57
CA LEU A 66 0.31 -0.80 5.38
C LEU A 66 -0.95 -0.73 6.26
N ALA A 67 -0.83 -0.25 7.50
CA ALA A 67 -1.96 -0.07 8.40
C ALA A 67 -2.90 1.04 7.91
N LEU A 68 -2.36 2.16 7.44
CA LEU A 68 -3.15 3.24 6.82
C LEU A 68 -3.88 2.74 5.57
N ALA A 69 -3.21 1.98 4.70
CA ALA A 69 -3.84 1.40 3.52
C ALA A 69 -5.00 0.45 3.88
N ALA A 70 -4.86 -0.36 4.94
CA ALA A 70 -5.92 -1.26 5.40
C ALA A 70 -7.12 -0.51 6.01
N GLU A 71 -6.87 0.58 6.74
CA GLU A 71 -7.90 1.45 7.29
C GLU A 71 -8.66 2.19 6.18
N GLU A 72 -7.94 2.77 5.23
CA GLU A 72 -8.51 3.42 4.05
C GLU A 72 -9.34 2.43 3.21
N GLU A 73 -8.85 1.20 3.01
CA GLU A 73 -9.61 0.14 2.34
C GLU A 73 -10.88 -0.24 3.11
N HIS A 74 -10.84 -0.24 4.45
CA HIS A 74 -12.02 -0.47 5.28
C HIS A 74 -13.06 0.64 5.11
N ILE A 75 -12.64 1.89 5.17
CA ILE A 75 -13.51 3.06 4.98
C ILE A 75 -14.13 3.04 3.58
N LEU A 76 -13.33 2.82 2.53
CA LEU A 76 -13.80 2.74 1.16
C LEU A 76 -14.78 1.58 0.95
N ARG A 77 -14.55 0.43 1.59
CA ARG A 77 -15.47 -0.71 1.58
C ARG A 77 -16.82 -0.35 2.22
N CYS A 78 -16.81 0.34 3.36
CA CYS A 78 -18.04 0.79 4.04
C CYS A 78 -18.81 1.80 3.20
N LEU A 79 -18.12 2.81 2.64
CA LEU A 79 -18.73 3.81 1.76
C LEU A 79 -19.28 3.18 0.49
N GLY A 80 -18.51 2.32 -0.17
CA GLY A 80 -18.93 1.58 -1.35
C GLY A 80 -20.19 0.74 -1.07
N ALA A 81 -20.22 0.00 0.04
CA ALA A 81 -21.39 -0.78 0.43
C ALA A 81 -22.64 0.09 0.62
N ALA A 82 -22.52 1.25 1.28
CA ALA A 82 -23.62 2.19 1.46
C ALA A 82 -24.16 2.75 0.12
N ILE A 83 -23.28 3.02 -0.84
CA ILE A 83 -23.64 3.46 -2.19
C ILE A 83 -24.35 2.34 -2.94
N ILE A 84 -23.82 1.11 -2.89
CA ILE A 84 -24.42 -0.06 -3.55
C ILE A 84 -25.82 -0.35 -3.00
N MET A 85 -26.02 -0.20 -1.68
CA MET A 85 -27.33 -0.37 -1.04
C MET A 85 -28.36 0.66 -1.50
N GLN A 86 -27.91 1.87 -1.84
CA GLN A 86 -28.75 2.97 -2.31
C GLN A 86 -28.78 3.09 -3.84
N TRP A 87 -28.14 2.16 -4.56
CA TRP A 87 -27.86 2.28 -5.99
C TRP A 87 -29.10 2.55 -6.83
N ASN A 88 -30.25 1.94 -6.50
CA ASN A 88 -31.51 2.14 -7.21
C ASN A 88 -32.24 3.45 -6.86
N ALA A 89 -31.92 4.08 -5.73
CA ALA A 89 -32.46 5.37 -5.33
C ALA A 89 -31.69 6.54 -5.95
N LEU A 90 -30.49 6.29 -6.50
CA LEU A 90 -29.69 7.31 -7.16
C LEU A 90 -30.23 7.65 -8.56
N PRO A 91 -30.19 8.92 -8.99
CA PRO A 91 -30.49 9.32 -10.35
C PRO A 91 -29.61 8.58 -11.38
N LYS A 92 -30.16 8.30 -12.57
CA LYS A 92 -29.44 7.56 -13.62
C LYS A 92 -28.18 8.26 -14.14
N SER A 93 -28.16 9.59 -14.11
CA SER A 93 -26.96 10.39 -14.42
C SER A 93 -25.83 10.08 -13.44
N MET A 94 -26.12 10.08 -12.14
CA MET A 94 -25.17 9.81 -11.07
C MET A 94 -24.70 8.35 -11.06
N GLN A 95 -25.58 7.39 -11.35
CA GLN A 95 -25.19 5.98 -11.53
C GLN A 95 -24.16 5.81 -12.67
N ARG A 96 -24.32 6.57 -13.77
CA ARG A 96 -23.41 6.52 -14.92
C ARG A 96 -22.06 7.15 -14.59
N GLU A 97 -22.07 8.33 -13.98
CA GLU A 97 -20.84 9.04 -13.59
C GLU A 97 -20.00 8.23 -12.59
N ILE A 98 -20.63 7.63 -11.57
CA ILE A 98 -19.94 6.78 -10.60
C ILE A 98 -19.37 5.52 -11.27
N PHE A 99 -20.12 4.92 -12.21
CA PHE A 99 -19.67 3.74 -12.94
C PHE A 99 -18.48 4.06 -13.85
N ASP A 100 -18.53 5.14 -14.61
CA ASP A 100 -17.45 5.55 -15.52
C ASP A 100 -16.20 5.95 -14.73
N THR A 101 -16.36 6.66 -13.61
CA THR A 101 -15.24 7.00 -12.72
C THR A 101 -14.63 5.74 -12.10
N ALA A 102 -15.44 4.81 -11.59
CA ALA A 102 -14.94 3.55 -11.02
C ALA A 102 -14.26 2.65 -12.06
N ALA A 103 -14.73 2.67 -13.31
CA ALA A 103 -14.10 1.96 -14.42
C ALA A 103 -12.78 2.62 -14.87
N SER A 104 -12.64 3.94 -14.70
CA SER A 104 -11.44 4.71 -15.05
C SER A 104 -10.34 4.69 -13.97
N VAL A 105 -10.68 4.39 -12.71
CA VAL A 105 -9.72 4.35 -11.59
C VAL A 105 -8.85 3.08 -11.60
N GLY A 106 -9.25 2.03 -12.35
CA GLY A 106 -8.43 0.83 -12.55
C GLY A 106 -7.22 1.07 -13.47
N GLU A 107 -6.19 0.22 -13.39
CA GLU A 107 -5.08 0.26 -14.33
C GLU A 107 -5.60 0.21 -15.78
N VAL A 108 -5.09 1.11 -16.63
CA VAL A 108 -5.59 1.41 -18.00
C VAL A 108 -5.77 0.15 -18.86
N LEU A 109 -4.99 -0.90 -18.60
CA LEU A 109 -4.96 -2.15 -19.37
C LEU A 109 -6.09 -3.14 -19.02
N GLU A 110 -6.72 -3.05 -17.85
CA GLU A 110 -7.81 -3.96 -17.42
C GLU A 110 -9.21 -3.32 -17.47
N THR A 111 -9.30 -2.07 -17.92
CA THR A 111 -10.51 -1.24 -17.88
C THR A 111 -11.76 -1.91 -18.45
N ALA A 112 -11.67 -2.62 -19.57
CA ALA A 112 -12.83 -3.32 -20.16
C ALA A 112 -13.29 -4.54 -19.33
N ALA A 113 -12.33 -5.33 -18.82
CA ALA A 113 -12.64 -6.49 -17.99
C ALA A 113 -13.19 -6.06 -16.61
N LEU A 114 -12.59 -5.03 -16.02
CA LEU A 114 -13.01 -4.41 -14.77
C LEU A 114 -14.39 -3.76 -14.90
N ARG A 115 -14.63 -2.97 -15.96
CA ARG A 115 -15.95 -2.40 -16.29
C ARG A 115 -17.02 -3.50 -16.36
N GLY A 116 -16.71 -4.62 -17.01
CA GLY A 116 -17.58 -5.79 -17.06
C GLY A 116 -17.82 -6.45 -15.70
N GLN A 117 -16.80 -6.55 -14.84
CA GLN A 117 -16.95 -7.07 -13.47
C GLN A 117 -17.84 -6.17 -12.61
N ILE A 118 -17.61 -4.86 -12.65
CA ILE A 118 -18.40 -3.86 -11.92
C ILE A 118 -19.85 -3.89 -12.39
N ALA A 119 -20.11 -3.97 -13.71
CA ALA A 119 -21.47 -4.03 -14.25
C ALA A 119 -22.23 -5.27 -13.76
N ARG A 120 -21.58 -6.45 -13.77
CA ARG A 120 -22.15 -7.69 -13.24
C ARG A 120 -22.44 -7.60 -11.75
N PHE A 121 -21.52 -7.01 -11.00
CA PHE A 121 -21.66 -6.82 -9.56
C PHE A 121 -22.86 -5.92 -9.23
N LEU A 122 -22.97 -4.76 -9.87
CA LEU A 122 -24.10 -3.84 -9.66
C LEU A 122 -25.44 -4.46 -10.08
N HIS A 123 -25.47 -5.27 -11.13
CA HIS A 123 -26.69 -5.98 -11.54
C HIS A 123 -27.16 -6.98 -10.48
N LYS A 124 -26.23 -7.79 -9.94
CA LYS A 124 -26.53 -8.74 -8.85
C LYS A 124 -27.13 -8.05 -7.61
N HIS A 125 -26.71 -6.82 -7.34
CA HIS A 125 -27.19 -6.02 -6.21
C HIS A 125 -28.48 -5.24 -6.52
N LYS A 126 -28.77 -4.94 -7.79
CA LYS A 126 -30.05 -4.39 -8.24
C LYS A 126 -31.21 -5.31 -7.87
N ASP A 127 -31.03 -6.61 -8.09
CA ASP A 127 -32.06 -7.63 -7.87
C ASP A 127 -32.28 -7.97 -6.39
N CYS A 128 -31.43 -7.51 -5.46
CA CYS A 128 -31.64 -7.70 -4.03
C CYS A 128 -32.67 -6.72 -3.45
N ALA A 129 -32.80 -5.53 -4.04
CA ALA A 129 -33.86 -4.58 -3.70
C ALA A 129 -35.22 -5.04 -4.27
N ASP A 130 -35.22 -5.59 -5.48
CA ASP A 130 -36.43 -6.09 -6.15
C ASP A 130 -36.87 -7.48 -5.64
N ARG A 131 -35.95 -8.35 -5.18
CA ARG A 131 -36.31 -9.63 -4.54
C ARG A 131 -37.06 -9.51 -3.23
N LYS A 132 -36.98 -8.37 -2.52
CA LYS A 132 -37.88 -8.11 -1.38
C LYS A 132 -39.34 -7.90 -1.82
N LYS A 133 -39.60 -7.69 -3.10
CA LYS A 133 -40.96 -7.58 -3.68
C LYS A 133 -41.39 -8.82 -4.48
N ALA A 134 -40.45 -9.63 -4.96
CA ALA A 134 -40.71 -10.75 -5.86
C ALA A 134 -40.34 -12.11 -5.25
N SER A 135 -40.85 -12.41 -4.04
CA SER A 135 -40.88 -13.80 -3.57
C SER A 135 -42.09 -14.53 -4.15
N THR A 136 -42.14 -14.68 -5.47
CA THR A 136 -42.81 -15.77 -6.19
C THR A 136 -42.33 -15.75 -7.64
N GLU A 137 -41.81 -16.90 -8.08
CA GLU A 137 -41.68 -17.35 -9.47
C GLU A 137 -40.42 -16.95 -10.28
N ASP A 138 -39.62 -18.00 -10.48
CA ASP A 138 -38.97 -18.42 -11.72
C ASP A 138 -37.56 -17.93 -12.06
N ALA A 139 -36.61 -18.79 -11.70
CA ALA A 139 -35.29 -18.90 -12.28
C ALA A 139 -35.39 -19.51 -13.68
N HIS A 140 -35.08 -18.78 -14.77
CA HIS A 140 -34.58 -19.31 -16.06
C HIS A 140 -34.02 -18.22 -17.02
N GLY A 141 -33.50 -17.08 -16.51
CA GLY A 141 -33.14 -15.89 -17.33
C GLY A 141 -31.65 -15.53 -17.47
N ASP A 142 -30.71 -16.36 -17.01
CA ASP A 142 -29.37 -15.88 -16.63
C ASP A 142 -28.39 -15.64 -17.81
N ALA A 143 -28.56 -16.34 -18.94
CA ALA A 143 -27.63 -16.24 -20.08
C ALA A 143 -27.91 -15.05 -21.01
N LYS A 144 -29.19 -14.74 -21.28
CA LYS A 144 -29.60 -13.61 -22.14
C LYS A 144 -29.38 -12.25 -21.45
N SER A 145 -29.47 -12.24 -20.12
CA SER A 145 -29.27 -11.06 -19.28
C SER A 145 -27.81 -10.58 -19.23
N ARG A 146 -26.85 -11.51 -19.38
CA ARG A 146 -25.40 -11.20 -19.41
C ARG A 146 -24.98 -10.38 -20.63
N ALA A 147 -25.54 -10.66 -21.82
CA ALA A 147 -25.25 -9.89 -23.03
C ALA A 147 -25.91 -8.51 -23.01
N ALA A 148 -27.16 -8.43 -22.55
CA ALA A 148 -27.90 -7.16 -22.44
C ALA A 148 -27.27 -6.18 -21.41
N ALA A 149 -26.60 -6.70 -20.38
CA ALA A 149 -25.89 -5.89 -19.39
C ALA A 149 -24.66 -5.17 -19.96
N LEU A 150 -24.06 -5.65 -21.04
CA LEU A 150 -22.96 -4.96 -21.74
C LEU A 150 -23.50 -3.92 -22.73
N SER A 151 -24.48 -4.29 -23.56
CA SER A 151 -25.07 -3.38 -24.59
C SER A 151 -25.66 -2.09 -24.00
N ARG A 152 -26.30 -2.16 -22.83
CA ARG A 152 -26.88 -0.97 -22.18
C ARG A 152 -25.86 0.13 -21.85
N TRP A 153 -24.56 -0.19 -21.76
CA TRP A 153 -23.52 0.78 -21.44
C TRP A 153 -22.64 1.17 -22.64
N ASP A 154 -22.75 0.46 -23.76
CA ASP A 154 -22.02 0.75 -25.00
C ASP A 154 -22.87 1.59 -25.99
N ASP A 155 -24.20 1.51 -25.92
CA ASP A 155 -25.11 2.08 -26.95
C ASP A 155 -25.35 3.61 -26.88
N GLU A 156 -24.76 4.35 -25.94
CA GLU A 156 -24.93 5.82 -25.88
C GLU A 156 -23.63 6.61 -25.74
N GLY A 157 -22.62 6.19 -26.50
CA GLY A 157 -21.41 6.96 -26.81
C GLY A 157 -21.54 7.76 -28.12
N GLY A 158 -22.19 8.92 -28.07
CA GLY A 158 -21.95 10.11 -28.89
C GLY A 158 -21.81 10.01 -30.42
N ALA A 159 -22.88 10.36 -31.14
CA ALA A 159 -22.80 11.25 -32.31
C ALA A 159 -24.02 12.18 -32.31
N VAL A 160 -23.76 13.47 -32.11
CA VAL A 160 -24.73 14.56 -32.26
C VAL A 160 -25.29 14.54 -33.69
N PRO A 161 -26.61 14.55 -33.93
CA PRO A 161 -27.12 14.88 -35.25
C PRO A 161 -27.01 16.40 -35.40
N ASP A 162 -25.92 16.85 -36.03
CA ASP A 162 -25.80 18.23 -36.47
C ASP A 162 -26.74 18.40 -37.67
N GLY A 163 -27.95 18.89 -37.39
CA GLY A 163 -28.93 19.23 -38.40
C GLY A 163 -28.68 20.64 -38.89
N LEU A 164 -28.47 20.82 -40.20
CA LEU A 164 -28.87 22.03 -40.93
C LEU A 164 -29.23 21.69 -42.39
N PRO A 165 -30.24 22.37 -42.97
CA PRO A 165 -30.85 22.02 -44.26
C PRO A 165 -30.22 22.77 -45.45
N ARG A 166 -30.42 22.23 -46.65
CA ARG A 166 -30.50 23.01 -47.89
C ARG A 166 -31.70 22.53 -48.70
#